data_AF-A0A9P4WVH5-F1
#
_entry.id   AF-A0A9P4WVH5-F1
#
_cell.length_a   1.000
_cell.length_b   1.000
_cell.length_c   1.000
_cell.angle_alpha   90.00
_cell.angle_beta   90.00
_cell.angle_gamma   90.00
#
_symmetry.space_group_name_H-M   'P 1'
#
loop_
_entity.id
_entity.type
_entity.pdbx_description
1 polymer ?
#
loop_
_entity_poly.entity_id
_entity_poly.type
_entity_poly.pdbx_seq_one_letter_code
_entity_poly.pdbx_strand_id
1 'polypeptide(L)'
;MQIITPIPEALLALRFHLVLLNIALLIRHHYSVYGKRIDSNDISLVAKNWAARKEDLGKVGAAVFVIANGYSKTLLRTLAEKDNNVIDKLAGEADEQLQQFFSGICV
;
A
#
# COMPACT_ATOMS: atom_id res chain seq x y z
N MET A 1 -3.82 13.79 28.36
CA MET A 1 -4.98 13.34 27.55
C MET A 1 -4.78 13.87 26.13
N GLN A 2 -4.26 13.07 25.22
CA GLN A 2 -4.12 13.48 23.81
C GLN A 2 -5.48 13.35 23.14
N ILE A 3 -6.02 14.48 22.69
CA ILE A 3 -7.26 14.53 21.93
C ILE A 3 -6.93 14.00 20.54
N ILE A 4 -7.32 12.75 20.27
CA ILE A 4 -7.29 12.18 18.93
C ILE A 4 -8.40 12.88 18.15
N THR A 5 -8.05 13.94 17.41
CA THR A 5 -8.97 14.58 16.49
C THR A 5 -9.23 13.60 15.34
N PRO A 6 -10.50 13.28 15.02
CA PRO A 6 -10.79 12.41 13.89
C PRO A 6 -10.30 13.09 12.61
N ILE A 7 -9.47 12.37 11.83
CA ILE A 7 -9.04 12.83 10.51
C ILE A 7 -10.31 13.07 9.67
N PRO A 8 -10.46 14.24 9.02
CA PRO A 8 -11.59 14.48 8.12
C PRO A 8 -11.63 13.40 7.03
N GLU A 9 -12.79 12.81 6.78
CA GLU A 9 -12.96 11.72 5.80
C GLU A 9 -12.38 12.05 4.42
N ALA A 10 -12.47 13.32 4.02
CA ALA A 10 -11.88 13.83 2.78
C ALA A 10 -10.35 13.66 2.72
N LEU A 11 -9.64 13.85 3.84
CA LEU A 11 -8.18 13.68 3.90
C LEU A 11 -7.79 12.21 3.83
N LEU A 12 -8.57 11.33 4.45
CA LEU A 12 -8.38 9.88 4.34
C LEU A 12 -8.61 9.39 2.90
N ALA A 13 -9.65 9.90 2.24
CA ALA A 13 -9.95 9.58 0.84
C ALA A 13 -8.83 10.06 -0.11
N LEU A 14 -8.28 11.26 0.11
CA LEU A 14 -7.15 11.78 -0.67
C LEU A 14 -5.91 10.89 -0.52
N ARG A 15 -5.59 10.49 0.72
CA ARG A 15 -4.44 9.60 1.01
C ARG A 15 -4.61 8.24 0.36
N PHE A 16 -5.82 7.68 0.39
CA PHE A 16 -6.12 6.43 -0.29
C PHE A 16 -5.93 6.54 -1.81
N HIS A 17 -6.37 7.64 -2.43
CA HIS A 17 -6.16 7.89 -3.86
C HIS A 17 -4.68 7.94 -4.23
N LEU A 18 -3.83 8.57 -3.41
CA LEU A 18 -2.38 8.61 -3.64
C LEU A 18 -1.76 7.21 -3.63
N VAL A 19 -2.17 6.35 -2.69
CA VAL A 19 -1.73 4.95 -2.64
C VAL A 19 -2.10 4.21 -3.93
N LEU A 20 -3.34 4.36 -4.41
CA LEU A 20 -3.79 3.72 -5.64
C LEU A 20 -3.01 4.20 -6.88
N LEU A 21 -2.75 5.50 -6.97
CA LEU A 21 -1.96 6.07 -8.06
C LEU A 21 -0.53 5.52 -8.06
N ASN A 22 0.10 5.45 -6.90
CA ASN A 22 1.45 4.91 -6.76
C ASN A 22 1.52 3.43 -7.12
N ILE A 23 0.52 2.63 -6.71
CA ILE A 23 0.38 1.22 -7.12
C ILE A 23 0.30 1.11 -8.64
N ALA A 24 -0.51 1.95 -9.29
CA ALA A 24 -0.64 1.93 -10.75
C ALA A 24 0.68 2.28 -11.45
N LEU A 25 1.43 3.25 -10.93
CA LEU A 25 2.76 3.60 -11.45
C LEU A 25 3.75 2.44 -11.30
N LEU A 26 3.83 1.83 -10.11
CA LEU A 26 4.72 0.69 -9.85
C LEU A 26 4.40 -0.49 -10.78
N ILE A 27 3.12 -0.81 -10.98
CA ILE A 27 2.69 -1.86 -11.91
C ILE A 27 3.14 -1.53 -13.34
N ARG A 28 2.96 -0.29 -13.78
CA ARG A 28 3.37 0.15 -15.11
C ARG A 28 4.87 0.04 -15.32
N HIS A 29 5.67 0.45 -14.33
CA HIS A 29 7.14 0.38 -14.40
C HIS A 29 7.67 -1.06 -14.34
N HIS A 30 6.91 -1.99 -13.73
CA HIS A 30 7.25 -3.41 -13.67
C HIS A 30 6.53 -4.28 -14.71
N TYR A 31 5.91 -3.70 -15.74
CA TYR A 31 5.10 -4.44 -16.72
C TYR A 31 5.79 -5.69 -17.28
N SER A 32 7.08 -5.59 -17.63
CA SER A 32 7.86 -6.71 -18.17
C SER A 32 8.03 -7.87 -17.18
N VAL A 33 8.08 -7.58 -15.88
CA VAL A 33 8.23 -8.59 -14.84
C VAL A 33 7.00 -9.48 -14.77
N TYR A 34 5.82 -8.93 -15.03
CA TYR A 34 4.56 -9.64 -14.88
C TYR A 34 4.25 -10.61 -16.03
N GLY A 35 4.90 -10.45 -17.18
CA GLY A 35 4.73 -11.32 -18.36
C GLY A 35 3.34 -11.26 -19.01
N LYS A 36 2.45 -10.40 -18.53
CA LYS A 36 1.15 -10.10 -19.13
C LYS A 36 0.72 -8.69 -18.77
N ARG A 37 -0.33 -8.21 -19.44
CA ARG A 37 -1.06 -7.03 -18.99
C ARG A 37 -1.73 -7.32 -17.65
N ILE A 38 -1.56 -6.37 -16.72
CA ILE A 38 -2.20 -6.39 -15.42
C ILE A 38 -3.53 -5.65 -15.52
N ASP A 39 -4.61 -6.34 -15.19
CA ASP A 39 -5.94 -5.76 -15.06
C ASP A 39 -6.34 -5.63 -13.58
N SER A 40 -7.43 -4.93 -13.28
CA SER A 40 -7.86 -4.69 -11.89
C SER A 40 -8.09 -5.99 -11.09
N ASN A 41 -8.52 -7.06 -11.77
CA ASN A 41 -8.78 -8.36 -11.17
C ASN A 41 -7.51 -9.11 -10.76
N ASP A 42 -6.34 -8.67 -11.25
CA ASP A 42 -5.04 -9.24 -10.90
C ASP A 42 -4.47 -8.64 -9.62
N ILE A 43 -5.09 -7.57 -9.09
CA ILE A 43 -4.61 -6.87 -7.91
C ILE A 43 -5.38 -7.35 -6.69
N SER A 44 -4.67 -7.80 -5.66
CA SER A 44 -5.26 -8.22 -4.40
C SER A 44 -4.75 -7.37 -3.24
N LEU A 45 -5.67 -6.78 -2.48
CA LEU A 45 -5.39 -6.10 -1.22
C LEU A 45 -5.76 -7.02 -0.06
N VAL A 46 -4.78 -7.37 0.76
CA VAL A 46 -4.97 -8.27 1.90
C VAL A 46 -4.58 -7.56 3.19
N ALA A 47 -5.45 -7.63 4.19
CA ALA A 47 -5.16 -7.21 5.55
C ALA A 47 -5.26 -8.41 6.50
N LYS A 48 -4.19 -8.66 7.27
CA LYS A 48 -4.12 -9.72 8.27
C LYS A 48 -4.14 -9.12 9.67
N ASN A 49 -4.81 -9.81 10.60
CA ASN A 49 -4.91 -9.44 12.01
C ASN A 49 -5.63 -8.11 12.27
N TRP A 50 -6.56 -7.72 11.39
CA TRP A 50 -7.35 -6.49 11.58
C TRP A 50 -8.18 -6.53 12.88
N ALA A 51 -8.69 -7.70 13.25
CA ALA A 51 -9.42 -7.91 14.51
C ALA A 51 -8.53 -7.66 15.74
N ALA A 52 -7.29 -8.20 15.74
CA ALA A 52 -6.34 -8.01 16.84
C ALA A 52 -5.97 -6.53 17.08
N ARG A 53 -6.08 -5.68 16.05
CA ARG A 53 -5.91 -4.22 16.20
C ARG A 53 -7.04 -3.57 16.99
N LYS A 54 -8.28 -4.03 16.77
CA LYS A 54 -9.45 -3.51 17.49
C LYS A 54 -9.39 -3.84 18.99
N GLU A 55 -8.74 -4.95 19.31
CA GLU A 55 -8.62 -5.48 20.68
C GLU A 55 -7.32 -5.06 21.37
N ASP A 56 -6.46 -4.27 20.73
CA ASP A 56 -5.14 -3.84 21.26
C ASP A 56 -4.15 -4.99 21.53
N LEU A 57 -4.27 -6.08 20.76
CA LEU A 57 -3.51 -7.32 20.98
C LEU A 57 -2.43 -7.57 19.92
N GLY A 58 -2.20 -6.65 18.97
CA GLY A 58 -1.12 -6.86 17.99
C GLY A 58 -1.00 -5.88 16.82
N LYS A 59 -0.17 -6.26 15.85
CA LYS A 59 0.11 -5.51 14.62
C LYS A 59 -0.79 -5.96 13.48
N VAL A 60 -1.23 -5.02 12.63
CA VAL A 60 -1.91 -5.30 11.36
C VAL A 60 -0.89 -5.38 10.25
N GLY A 61 -0.92 -6.47 9.50
CA GLY A 61 -0.25 -6.54 8.21
C GLY A 61 -1.19 -6.11 7.11
N ALA A 62 -0.74 -5.21 6.24
CA ALA A 62 -1.42 -4.90 4.99
C ALA A 62 -0.46 -5.13 3.83
N ALA A 63 -0.94 -5.74 2.75
CA ALA A 63 -0.13 -6.01 1.58
C ALA A 63 -0.96 -5.91 0.31
N VAL A 64 -0.30 -5.44 -0.75
CA VAL A 64 -0.81 -5.37 -2.11
C VAL A 64 -0.03 -6.38 -2.93
N PHE A 65 -0.74 -7.26 -3.62
CA PHE A 65 -0.18 -8.28 -4.49
C PHE A 65 -0.64 -8.07 -5.92
N VAL A 66 0.23 -8.45 -6.85
CA VAL A 66 -0.11 -8.61 -8.27
C VAL A 66 -0.04 -10.09 -8.59
N ILE A 67 -1.16 -10.66 -9.05
CA ILE A 67 -1.29 -12.04 -9.46
C ILE A 67 -1.20 -12.08 -10.98
N ALA A 68 -0.13 -12.65 -11.51
CA ALA A 68 0.11 -12.68 -12.95
C ALA A 68 0.75 -14.00 -13.37
N ASN A 69 0.31 -14.54 -14.52
CA ASN A 69 0.91 -15.73 -15.15
C ASN A 69 1.22 -16.90 -14.19
N GLY A 70 0.31 -17.19 -13.25
CA GLY A 70 0.44 -18.32 -12.32
C GLY A 70 1.31 -18.08 -11.10
N TYR A 71 1.79 -16.86 -10.86
CA TYR A 71 2.51 -16.49 -9.63
C TYR A 71 1.93 -15.22 -8.99
N SER A 72 2.31 -14.98 -7.74
CA SER A 72 1.96 -13.78 -6.97
C SER A 72 3.22 -13.01 -6.61
N LYS A 73 3.25 -11.72 -6.93
CA LYS A 73 4.33 -10.81 -6.56
C LYS A 73 3.80 -9.80 -5.54
N THR A 74 4.48 -9.71 -4.40
CA THR A 74 4.23 -8.65 -3.42
C THR A 74 4.69 -7.31 -4.01
N LEU A 75 3.76 -6.36 -4.11
CA LEU A 75 4.05 -5.01 -4.58
C LEU A 75 4.37 -4.08 -3.41
N LEU A 76 3.50 -4.07 -2.40
CA LEU A 76 3.66 -3.28 -1.18
C LEU A 76 3.35 -4.17 0.02
N ARG A 77 4.05 -3.97 1.13
CA ARG A 77 3.75 -4.64 2.38
C ARG A 77 4.13 -3.75 3.53
N THR A 78 3.26 -3.64 4.52
CA THR A 78 3.56 -2.90 5.75
C THR A 78 2.98 -3.58 6.98
N LEU A 79 3.50 -3.16 8.14
CA LEU A 79 2.99 -3.50 9.46
C LEU A 79 2.61 -2.21 10.19
N ALA A 80 1.36 -2.08 10.59
CA ALA A 80 0.88 -0.98 11.40
C ALA A 80 0.59 -1.44 12.83
N GLU A 81 1.05 -0.65 13.80
CA GLU A 81 0.67 -0.77 15.21
C GLU A 81 -0.66 -0.02 15.45
N LYS A 82 -1.24 -0.13 16.65
CA LYS A 82 -2.54 0.44 16.99
C LYS A 82 -2.69 1.91 16.58
N ASP A 83 -1.73 2.72 17.00
CA ASP A 83 -1.73 4.18 16.81
C ASP A 83 -1.24 4.62 15.43
N ASN A 84 -0.75 3.68 14.61
CA ASN A 84 -0.29 3.96 13.27
C ASN A 84 -1.40 3.77 12.25
N ASN A 85 -1.55 4.75 11.36
CA ASN A 85 -2.47 4.61 10.22
C ASN A 85 -1.85 3.68 9.15
N VAL A 86 -2.54 2.57 8.87
CA VAL A 86 -2.12 1.58 7.86
C VAL A 86 -2.00 2.19 6.47
N ILE A 87 -2.90 3.11 6.11
CA ILE A 87 -2.90 3.78 4.80
C ILE A 87 -1.68 4.69 4.67
N ASP A 88 -1.35 5.45 5.71
CA ASP A 88 -0.17 6.32 5.71
C ASP A 88 1.11 5.48 5.57
N LYS A 89 1.18 4.34 6.26
CA LYS A 89 2.31 3.42 6.11
C LYS A 89 2.41 2.78 4.72
N LEU A 90 1.29 2.43 4.10
CA LEU A 90 1.27 1.95 2.71
C LEU A 90 1.69 3.04 1.74
N ALA A 91 1.30 4.30 1.99
CA ALA A 91 1.71 5.44 1.18
C ALA A 91 3.22 5.67 1.27
N GLY A 92 3.80 5.59 2.47
CA GLY A 92 5.24 5.69 2.67
C GLY A 92 6.01 4.59 1.94
N GLU A 93 5.60 3.33 2.06
CA GLU A 93 6.21 2.22 1.32
C GLU A 93 6.11 2.44 -0.20
N ALA A 94 4.96 2.91 -0.68
CA ALA A 94 4.79 3.18 -2.10
C ALA A 94 5.71 4.30 -2.60
N ASP A 95 5.89 5.35 -1.80
CA ASP A 95 6.81 6.45 -2.11
C ASP A 95 8.28 5.98 -2.12
N GLU A 96 8.71 5.19 -1.13
CA GLU A 96 10.06 4.62 -1.08
C GLU A 96 10.36 3.74 -2.32
N GLN A 97 9.40 2.90 -2.72
CA GLN A 97 9.54 2.08 -3.94
C GLN A 97 9.61 2.97 -5.19
N LEU A 98 8.80 4.04 -5.27
CA LEU A 98 8.82 4.98 -6.40
C LEU A 98 10.13 5.77 -6.48
N GLN A 99 10.67 6.21 -5.34
CA GLN A 99 11.95 6.90 -5.28
C GLN A 99 13.08 6.05 -5.87
N GLN A 100 13.05 4.73 -5.71
CA GLN A 100 14.05 3.86 -6.35
C GLN A 100 14.00 3.95 -7.89
N PHE A 101 12.81 4.11 -8.49
CA PHE A 101 12.67 4.32 -9.94
C PHE A 101 13.13 5.71 -10.40
N PHE A 102 12.87 6.74 -9.58
CA PHE A 102 13.20 8.12 -9.91
C PHE A 102 14.54 8.59 -9.36
N SER A 103 15.31 7.73 -8.69
CA SER A 103 16.64 8.02 -8.14
C SER A 103 17.70 8.38 -9.20
N GLY A 104 17.37 8.21 -10.50
CA GLY A 104 18.13 8.75 -11.63
C GLY A 104 17.68 10.16 -12.10
N ILE A 105 16.63 10.73 -11.51
CA ILE A 105 16.10 12.08 -11.73
C ILE A 105 16.29 12.87 -10.43
N CYS A 106 17.53 12.98 -9.96
CA CYS A 106 17.89 14.05 -9.02
C CYS A 106 18.13 15.31 -9.86
N VAL A 107 17.17 16.24 -9.81
CA VAL A 107 17.36 17.66 -10.19
C VAL A 107 17.22 18.49 -8.93
#